data_AF-A0A9P3M1R7-F1
#
_entry.id   AF-A0A9P3M1R7-F1
#
_cell.length_a   1.000
_cell.length_b   1.000
_cell.length_c   1.000
_cell.angle_alpha   90.00
_cell.angle_beta   90.00
_cell.angle_gamma   90.00
#
_symmetry.space_group_name_H-M   'P 1'
#
loop_
_entity.id
_entity.type
_entity.pdbx_description
1 polymer ?
#
loop_
_entity_poly.entity_id
_entity_poly.type
_entity_poly.pdbx_seq_one_letter_code
_entity_poly.pdbx_strand_id
1 'polypeptide(L)'
;MGVTYVSFLYTTHIISSFLFLFISVGILIHNIWWKGQKIWEFSRNDRAFRPRPTEGFVFWCTGYFFFRCVLSVLLLVGVNEGKRGLLENFADLPWVFVSGAMGFYLVGIIYATPASFSTHNGFSSKKRRSTQTDNYNNNNVVQINNDMGRFSSMMEPKRVYLPTPMVLNFTLLGLTILPLIANQILASFAGAAFDRDDLELYNSLIAAMYGVWSLVVAIIFVLYLFFGKQLLTIISSNMASINDNVGRVSSRIGADSEYTDRDDNERQLNTLKSTYQRMRAILILCGSLSAMMGFMMLFFAIYRRRILSDNTASETFALIWIHGARADPRACTYDLRYFPIHGLGATSRAILSISGVEWIDNVQPFATWREVKASTPFGFLPILTVRDPEGKTVNEFPEADVIERYLAKKLGFFGSTAEEELEVEILLNQTITLHNIWIFRVVPAKDQVRDEVTQAFLQYSLQFWINNCEKHLKTKAGKEGGVWNGHFVGDKRSIADIKAAVLMDTLLAIPGSEESLNAENAPGLWKVKEKVDLVPAYAAYRRSDAFKHHDHLQKEKVVPKFEGYDMKRCHIFS
;
A
#
# COMPACT_ATOMS: atom_id res chain seq x y z
N MET A 1 -6.48 3.56 13.25
CA MET A 1 -5.68 2.34 13.01
C MET A 1 -4.99 2.32 11.62
N GLY A 2 -5.45 3.12 10.64
CA GLY A 2 -4.73 3.29 9.36
C GLY A 2 -3.37 3.98 9.50
N VAL A 3 -3.26 4.97 10.38
CA VAL A 3 -2.01 5.72 10.61
C VAL A 3 -0.88 4.82 11.15
N THR A 4 -1.15 3.94 12.12
CA THR A 4 -0.14 3.03 12.69
C THR A 4 0.39 1.99 11.71
N TYR A 5 -0.47 1.48 10.82
CA TYR A 5 -0.05 0.53 9.79
C TYR A 5 0.78 1.19 8.69
N VAL A 6 0.35 2.38 8.23
CA VAL A 6 1.08 3.16 7.23
C VAL A 6 2.46 3.56 7.76
N SER A 7 2.55 3.97 9.03
CA SER A 7 3.83 4.22 9.70
C SER A 7 4.72 2.97 9.78
N PHE A 8 4.16 1.79 10.10
CA PHE A 8 4.91 0.53 10.10
C PHE A 8 5.46 0.16 8.71
N LEU A 9 4.65 0.33 7.66
CA LEU A 9 5.03 0.06 6.27
C LEU A 9 6.18 0.97 5.83
N TYR A 10 6.07 2.28 6.08
CA TYR A 10 7.16 3.21 5.75
C TYR A 10 8.41 2.95 6.58
N THR A 11 8.28 2.61 7.86
CA THR A 11 9.42 2.24 8.70
C THR A 11 10.15 1.01 8.15
N THR A 12 9.40 0.00 7.71
CA THR A 12 9.96 -1.21 7.11
C THR A 12 10.71 -0.89 5.81
N HIS A 13 10.12 -0.03 4.95
CA HIS A 13 10.78 0.44 3.73
C HIS A 13 12.04 1.24 4.00
N ILE A 14 12.07 2.07 5.06
CA ILE A 14 13.28 2.79 5.48
C ILE A 14 14.38 1.80 5.86
N ILE A 15 14.08 0.85 6.75
CA ILE A 15 15.05 -0.16 7.22
C ILE A 15 15.59 -0.97 6.04
N SER A 16 14.70 -1.48 5.17
CA SER A 16 15.12 -2.27 4.01
C SER A 16 15.97 -1.45 3.03
N SER A 17 15.54 -0.21 2.73
CA SER A 17 16.26 0.64 1.77
C SER A 17 17.64 1.04 2.31
N PHE A 18 17.74 1.32 3.61
CA PHE A 18 19.00 1.62 4.26
C PHE A 18 19.97 0.43 4.25
N LEU A 19 19.48 -0.78 4.54
CA LEU A 19 20.29 -2.01 4.47
C LEU A 19 20.85 -2.23 3.06
N PHE A 20 20.00 -2.17 2.04
CA PHE A 20 20.46 -2.35 0.65
C PHE A 20 21.36 -1.23 0.17
N LEU A 21 21.12 0.02 0.61
CA LEU A 21 22.02 1.15 0.35
C LEU A 21 23.41 0.90 0.94
N PHE A 22 23.49 0.42 2.18
CA PHE A 22 24.77 0.09 2.82
C PHE A 22 25.53 -1.00 2.06
N ILE A 23 24.82 -2.06 1.64
CA ILE A 23 25.41 -3.15 0.84
C ILE A 23 25.91 -2.63 -0.51
N SER A 24 25.11 -1.85 -1.23
CA SER A 24 25.46 -1.38 -2.57
C SER A 24 26.63 -0.38 -2.55
N VAL A 25 26.67 0.51 -1.55
CA VAL A 25 27.82 1.39 -1.30
C VAL A 25 29.07 0.58 -0.96
N GLY A 26 28.95 -0.44 -0.10
CA GLY A 26 30.07 -1.34 0.24
C GLY A 26 30.66 -2.03 -1.00
N ILE A 27 29.81 -2.54 -1.91
CA ILE A 27 30.24 -3.14 -3.18
C ILE A 27 30.97 -2.12 -4.06
N LEU A 28 30.47 -0.89 -4.17
CA LEU A 28 31.11 0.16 -4.96
C LEU A 28 32.48 0.56 -4.39
N ILE A 29 32.58 0.74 -3.07
CA ILE A 29 33.85 1.05 -2.41
C ILE A 29 34.85 -0.08 -2.65
N HIS A 30 34.43 -1.33 -2.48
CA HIS A 30 35.29 -2.48 -2.74
C HIS A 30 35.79 -2.54 -4.19
N ASN A 31 34.90 -2.36 -5.17
CA ASN A 31 35.26 -2.43 -6.59
C ASN A 31 36.15 -1.25 -7.01
N ILE A 32 35.87 -0.03 -6.54
CA ILE A 32 36.59 1.17 -6.97
C ILE A 32 37.92 1.32 -6.22
N TRP A 33 37.91 1.20 -4.89
CA TRP A 33 39.11 1.46 -4.07
C TRP A 33 40.01 0.24 -3.96
N TRP A 34 39.44 -0.96 -3.77
CA TRP A 34 40.24 -2.18 -3.56
C TRP A 34 40.68 -2.84 -4.86
N LYS A 35 39.77 -2.93 -5.85
CA LYS A 35 40.07 -3.55 -7.16
C LYS A 35 40.52 -2.55 -8.22
N GLY A 36 40.48 -1.24 -7.95
CA GLY A 36 40.85 -0.20 -8.91
C GLY A 36 39.94 -0.15 -10.15
N GLN A 37 38.73 -0.69 -10.07
CA GLN A 37 37.80 -0.74 -11.19
C GLN A 37 37.12 0.62 -11.39
N LYS A 38 36.97 1.05 -12.64
CA LYS A 38 36.24 2.26 -13.00
C LYS A 38 34.77 1.94 -13.26
N ILE A 39 33.86 2.82 -12.86
CA ILE A 39 32.42 2.65 -13.14
C ILE A 39 32.14 2.84 -14.64
N TRP A 40 32.87 3.74 -15.29
CA TRP A 40 32.79 4.02 -16.72
C TRP A 40 34.14 4.44 -17.28
N GLU A 41 34.29 4.30 -18.59
CA GLU A 41 35.46 4.71 -19.34
C GLU A 41 35.06 5.64 -20.48
N PHE A 42 35.86 6.68 -20.70
CA PHE A 42 35.67 7.60 -21.83
C PHE A 42 36.72 7.31 -22.89
N SER A 43 36.30 6.78 -24.04
CA SER A 43 37.20 6.55 -25.18
C SER A 43 37.37 7.85 -25.96
N ARG A 44 38.58 8.44 -25.92
CA ARG A 44 38.92 9.63 -26.73
C ARG A 44 38.86 9.37 -28.23
N ASN A 45 39.14 8.15 -28.68
CA ASN A 45 39.18 7.79 -30.10
C ASN A 45 37.77 7.70 -30.71
N ASP A 46 36.82 7.12 -29.98
CA ASP A 46 35.44 6.90 -30.47
C ASP A 46 34.45 7.95 -29.94
N ARG A 47 34.93 8.93 -29.16
CA ARG A 47 34.13 9.91 -28.40
C ARG A 47 32.95 9.26 -27.67
N ALA A 48 33.21 8.11 -27.05
CA ALA A 48 32.18 7.22 -26.53
C ALA A 48 32.25 7.06 -25.00
N PHE A 49 31.10 7.19 -24.34
CA PHE A 49 30.92 6.85 -22.93
C PHE A 49 30.62 5.36 -22.80
N ARG A 50 31.49 4.63 -22.10
CA ARG A 50 31.38 3.17 -21.95
C ARG A 50 31.14 2.83 -20.48
N PRO A 51 29.89 2.59 -20.06
CA PRO A 51 29.62 2.11 -18.72
C PRO A 51 30.14 0.68 -18.56
N ARG A 52 30.74 0.35 -17.42
CA ARG A 52 30.94 -1.05 -17.06
C ARG A 52 29.60 -1.62 -16.58
N PRO A 53 29.15 -2.75 -17.13
CA PRO A 53 27.77 -3.19 -16.91
C PRO A 53 27.44 -3.42 -15.44
N THR A 54 28.33 -4.08 -14.69
CA THR A 54 28.11 -4.39 -13.27
C THR A 54 28.25 -3.17 -12.36
N GLU A 55 29.31 -2.40 -12.51
CA GLU A 55 29.62 -1.24 -11.66
C GLU A 55 28.63 -0.11 -11.92
N GLY A 56 28.29 0.14 -13.20
CA GLY A 56 27.27 1.09 -13.59
C GLY A 56 25.90 0.70 -13.05
N PHE A 57 25.51 -0.58 -13.15
CA PHE A 57 24.26 -1.08 -12.58
C PHE A 57 24.18 -0.84 -11.06
N VAL A 58 25.21 -1.23 -10.31
CA VAL A 58 25.24 -1.06 -8.84
C VAL A 58 25.24 0.42 -8.45
N PHE A 59 25.92 1.29 -9.20
CA PHE A 59 25.88 2.74 -8.97
C PHE A 59 24.44 3.28 -9.06
N TRP A 60 23.71 2.90 -10.09
CA TRP A 60 22.32 3.34 -10.27
C TRP A 60 21.37 2.72 -9.25
N CYS A 61 21.53 1.43 -8.89
CA CYS A 61 20.78 0.82 -7.79
C CYS A 61 21.04 1.51 -6.44
N THR A 62 22.26 2.00 -6.21
CA THR A 62 22.59 2.79 -5.01
C THR A 62 21.74 4.06 -4.95
N GLY A 63 21.60 4.77 -6.07
CA GLY A 63 20.69 5.92 -6.16
C GLY A 63 19.23 5.54 -5.92
N TYR A 64 18.75 4.41 -6.46
CA TYR A 64 17.40 3.91 -6.18
C TYR A 64 17.14 3.75 -4.67
N PHE A 65 18.02 3.03 -3.97
CA PHE A 65 17.83 2.81 -2.53
C PHE A 65 17.93 4.10 -1.73
N PHE A 66 18.81 5.02 -2.12
CA PHE A 66 18.92 6.34 -1.50
C PHE A 66 17.60 7.12 -1.63
N PHE A 67 17.10 7.33 -2.85
CA PHE A 67 15.87 8.11 -3.07
C PHE A 67 14.64 7.39 -2.51
N ARG A 68 14.61 6.05 -2.52
CA ARG A 68 13.53 5.27 -1.89
C ARG A 68 13.52 5.44 -0.37
N CYS A 69 14.69 5.48 0.25
CA CYS A 69 14.83 5.76 1.68
C CYS A 69 14.35 7.18 2.00
N VAL A 70 14.80 8.19 1.25
CA VAL A 70 14.38 9.59 1.42
C VAL A 70 12.87 9.73 1.29
N LEU A 71 12.27 9.16 0.24
CA LEU A 71 10.81 9.17 0.05
C LEU A 71 10.07 8.55 1.23
N SER A 72 10.54 7.40 1.72
CA SER A 72 9.90 6.70 2.84
C SER A 72 9.97 7.51 4.14
N VAL A 73 11.08 8.23 4.38
CA VAL A 73 11.21 9.18 5.49
C VAL A 73 10.25 10.36 5.33
N LEU A 74 10.19 10.97 4.14
CA LEU A 74 9.27 12.09 3.88
C LEU A 74 7.80 11.70 4.11
N LEU A 75 7.43 10.49 3.69
CA LEU A 75 6.09 9.92 3.92
C LEU A 75 5.81 9.63 5.41
N LEU A 76 6.81 9.18 6.17
CA LEU A 76 6.66 8.86 7.59
C LEU A 76 6.56 10.12 8.47
N VAL A 77 7.37 11.14 8.20
CA VAL A 77 7.43 12.38 8.99
C VAL A 77 6.26 13.32 8.65
N GLY A 78 5.53 13.07 7.56
CA GLY A 78 4.39 13.91 7.16
C GLY A 78 4.81 15.31 6.71
N VAL A 79 6.02 15.46 6.15
CA VAL A 79 6.69 16.75 5.83
C VAL A 79 5.89 17.65 4.86
N ASN A 80 4.72 17.23 4.36
CA ASN A 80 3.89 17.98 3.42
C ASN A 80 2.39 17.86 3.70
N GLU A 81 1.94 18.00 4.94
CA GLU A 81 0.54 18.33 5.24
C GLU A 81 0.20 19.72 4.63
N GLY A 82 -0.09 19.75 3.32
CA GLY A 82 -0.57 20.92 2.57
C GLY A 82 0.16 21.29 1.27
N LYS A 83 1.28 20.64 0.90
CA LYS A 83 2.01 20.89 -0.38
C LYS A 83 2.61 19.63 -1.01
N ARG A 84 1.85 18.89 -1.80
CA ARG A 84 2.21 17.58 -2.38
C ARG A 84 3.22 17.68 -3.54
N GLY A 85 3.45 18.88 -4.10
CA GLY A 85 4.43 19.15 -5.17
C GLY A 85 5.80 18.48 -5.01
N LEU A 86 6.43 18.65 -3.85
CA LEU A 86 7.76 18.08 -3.60
C LEU A 86 7.69 16.55 -3.45
N LEU A 87 6.65 16.03 -2.82
CA LEU A 87 6.50 14.60 -2.57
C LEU A 87 6.36 13.81 -3.88
N GLU A 88 5.57 14.31 -4.84
CA GLU A 88 5.39 13.64 -6.14
C GLU A 88 6.71 13.56 -6.94
N ASN A 89 7.55 14.60 -6.88
CA ASN A 89 8.87 14.58 -7.52
C ASN A 89 9.80 13.52 -6.90
N PHE A 90 9.77 13.36 -5.57
CA PHE A 90 10.54 12.33 -4.89
C PHE A 90 9.95 10.92 -5.05
N ALA A 91 8.65 10.82 -5.34
CA ALA A 91 7.99 9.55 -5.60
C ALA A 91 8.46 8.90 -6.91
N ASP A 92 8.77 9.73 -7.92
CA ASP A 92 9.21 9.25 -9.23
C ASP A 92 10.71 8.95 -9.30
N LEU A 93 11.55 9.69 -8.56
CA LEU A 93 13.02 9.56 -8.61
C LEU A 93 13.55 8.12 -8.52
N PRO A 94 13.11 7.28 -7.55
CA PRO A 94 13.60 5.90 -7.47
C PRO A 94 13.44 5.16 -8.81
N TRP A 95 12.31 5.32 -9.50
CA TRP A 95 12.03 4.60 -10.74
C TRP A 95 12.95 5.02 -11.89
N VAL A 96 13.33 6.30 -11.96
CA VAL A 96 14.40 6.78 -12.86
C VAL A 96 15.72 6.09 -12.58
N PHE A 97 16.03 5.83 -11.31
CA PHE A 97 17.25 5.12 -10.99
C PHE A 97 17.22 3.65 -11.39
N VAL A 98 16.05 3.01 -11.35
CA VAL A 98 15.86 1.63 -11.85
C VAL A 98 16.02 1.56 -13.36
N SER A 99 15.40 2.48 -14.12
CA SER A 99 15.55 2.50 -15.57
C SER A 99 16.99 2.79 -16.00
N GLY A 100 17.68 3.69 -15.28
CA GLY A 100 19.09 3.97 -15.49
C GLY A 100 19.97 2.75 -15.21
N ALA A 101 19.71 1.99 -14.14
CA ALA A 101 20.42 0.74 -13.88
C ALA A 101 20.29 -0.25 -15.04
N MET A 102 19.07 -0.46 -15.54
CA MET A 102 18.83 -1.33 -16.70
C MET A 102 19.53 -0.83 -17.97
N GLY A 103 19.45 0.47 -18.26
CA GLY A 103 20.11 1.08 -19.41
C GLY A 103 21.64 0.94 -19.36
N PHE A 104 22.26 1.22 -18.21
CA PHE A 104 23.70 1.09 -18.01
C PHE A 104 24.18 -0.36 -18.15
N TYR A 105 23.42 -1.31 -17.60
CA TYR A 105 23.72 -2.72 -17.73
C TYR A 105 23.66 -3.18 -19.20
N LEU A 106 22.57 -2.84 -19.90
CA LEU A 106 22.36 -3.19 -21.30
C LEU A 106 23.48 -2.64 -22.20
N VAL A 107 23.75 -1.33 -22.11
CA VAL A 107 24.79 -0.67 -22.92
C VAL A 107 26.18 -1.16 -22.55
N GLY A 108 26.43 -1.40 -21.26
CA GLY A 108 27.71 -1.93 -20.79
C GLY A 108 28.00 -3.33 -21.34
N ILE A 109 27.00 -4.21 -21.42
CA ILE A 109 27.15 -5.54 -22.04
C ILE A 109 27.51 -5.43 -23.51
N ILE A 110 26.88 -4.51 -24.24
CA ILE A 110 27.16 -4.32 -25.68
C ILE A 110 28.61 -3.90 -25.88
N TYR A 111 29.12 -2.97 -25.06
CA TYR A 111 30.53 -2.56 -25.11
C TYR A 111 31.52 -3.63 -24.63
N ALA A 112 31.09 -4.56 -23.78
CA ALA A 112 31.91 -5.70 -23.38
C ALA A 112 32.07 -6.75 -24.50
N THR A 113 31.29 -6.64 -25.60
CA THR A 113 31.38 -7.56 -26.74
C THR A 113 32.58 -7.19 -27.64
N PRO A 114 33.49 -8.13 -27.97
CA PRO A 114 34.68 -7.81 -28.76
C PRO A 114 34.35 -7.32 -30.17
N ALA A 115 35.08 -6.31 -30.65
CA ALA A 115 34.85 -5.68 -31.96
C ALA A 115 35.04 -6.65 -33.16
N SER A 116 35.73 -7.77 -32.97
CA SER A 116 35.90 -8.84 -33.97
C SER A 116 34.57 -9.46 -34.41
N PHE A 117 33.54 -9.41 -33.55
CA PHE A 117 32.22 -9.96 -33.83
C PHE A 117 31.26 -8.90 -34.42
N SER A 118 31.68 -7.64 -34.54
CA SER A 118 30.86 -6.55 -35.09
C SER A 118 31.03 -6.42 -36.61
N THR A 119 29.94 -6.17 -37.33
CA THR A 119 29.97 -5.90 -38.77
C THR A 119 30.44 -4.48 -39.12
N HIS A 120 30.58 -3.57 -38.14
CA HIS A 120 30.80 -2.14 -38.43
C HIS A 120 32.25 -1.76 -38.80
N ASN A 121 33.23 -2.66 -38.60
CA ASN A 121 34.62 -2.41 -38.98
C ASN A 121 34.99 -3.05 -40.32
N GLY A 122 34.44 -2.49 -41.39
CA GLY A 122 34.93 -2.66 -42.77
C GLY A 122 36.17 -1.82 -43.10
N PHE A 123 36.68 -1.00 -42.16
CA PHE A 123 37.89 -0.20 -42.35
C PHE A 123 39.01 -0.66 -41.40
N SER A 124 40.11 -1.09 -42.02
CA SER A 124 41.43 -1.33 -41.40
C SER A 124 41.73 -2.71 -40.79
N SER A 125 41.59 -3.79 -41.57
CA SER A 125 42.57 -4.90 -41.47
C SER A 125 43.55 -4.97 -42.65
N LYS A 126 43.32 -4.21 -43.73
CA LYS A 126 44.24 -4.18 -44.89
C LYS A 126 45.54 -3.39 -44.66
N LYS A 127 45.68 -2.59 -43.59
CA LYS A 127 46.85 -1.71 -43.40
C LYS A 127 47.92 -2.25 -42.44
N ARG A 128 47.75 -3.45 -41.88
CA ARG A 128 48.74 -4.06 -40.96
C ARG A 128 49.50 -5.25 -41.56
N ARG A 129 49.40 -5.47 -42.88
CA ARG A 129 50.04 -6.60 -43.59
C ARG A 129 50.84 -6.16 -44.83
N SER A 130 51.45 -4.97 -44.79
CA SER A 130 52.33 -4.49 -45.86
C SER A 130 53.55 -3.76 -45.30
N THR A 131 54.36 -4.46 -44.50
CA THR A 131 55.79 -4.13 -44.27
C THR A 131 56.49 -5.35 -43.68
N GLN A 132 56.50 -6.45 -44.43
CA GLN A 132 57.60 -7.43 -44.39
C GLN A 132 57.50 -8.29 -45.65
N THR A 133 57.95 -7.73 -46.78
CA THR A 133 58.36 -8.52 -47.94
C THR A 133 59.76 -9.01 -47.67
N ASP A 134 59.88 -10.22 -47.15
CA ASP A 134 61.09 -11.03 -47.33
C ASP A 134 60.86 -11.92 -48.55
N ASN A 135 61.72 -11.70 -49.55
CA ASN A 135 61.85 -12.47 -50.76
C ASN A 135 62.06 -13.95 -50.44
N TYR A 136 61.15 -14.84 -50.86
CA TYR A 136 61.51 -16.18 -51.30
C TYR A 136 60.54 -16.68 -52.38
N ASN A 137 61.10 -16.93 -53.55
CA ASN A 137 60.46 -17.63 -54.67
C ASN A 137 60.00 -19.02 -54.21
N ASN A 138 58.72 -19.37 -54.44
CA ASN A 138 58.36 -20.76 -54.74
C ASN A 138 57.00 -20.87 -55.44
N ASN A 139 57.04 -21.31 -56.70
CA ASN A 139 55.91 -21.38 -57.64
C ASN A 139 54.96 -22.58 -57.44
N ASN A 140 54.87 -23.17 -56.24
CA ASN A 140 54.08 -24.40 -56.03
C ASN A 140 52.86 -24.25 -55.08
N VAL A 141 52.42 -23.04 -54.74
CA VAL A 141 51.35 -22.83 -53.74
C VAL A 141 49.98 -22.47 -54.35
N VAL A 142 49.85 -22.47 -55.68
CA VAL A 142 48.64 -21.94 -56.34
C VAL A 142 47.42 -22.88 -56.24
N GLN A 143 47.60 -24.18 -55.99
CA GLN A 143 46.46 -25.13 -55.91
C GLN A 143 45.98 -25.47 -54.49
N ILE A 144 46.79 -25.31 -53.44
CA ILE A 144 46.37 -25.61 -52.05
C ILE A 144 45.54 -24.45 -51.45
N ASN A 145 45.70 -23.24 -52.00
CA ASN A 145 45.05 -22.04 -51.47
C ASN A 145 43.55 -21.92 -51.81
N ASN A 146 43.04 -22.61 -52.83
CA ASN A 146 41.62 -22.52 -53.19
C ASN A 146 40.73 -23.34 -52.25
N ASP A 147 41.19 -24.49 -51.75
CA ASP A 147 40.45 -25.29 -50.77
C ASP A 147 40.60 -24.77 -49.32
N MET A 148 41.77 -24.23 -48.95
CA MET A 148 41.92 -23.51 -47.67
C MET A 148 41.14 -22.19 -47.64
N GLY A 149 41.03 -21.48 -48.77
CA GLY A 149 40.25 -20.24 -48.86
C GLY A 149 38.75 -20.47 -48.66
N ARG A 150 38.22 -21.60 -49.15
CA ARG A 150 36.82 -21.97 -48.97
C ARG A 150 36.51 -22.48 -47.55
N PHE A 151 37.42 -23.24 -46.95
CA PHE A 151 37.29 -23.71 -45.56
C PHE A 151 37.51 -22.62 -44.50
N SER A 152 38.39 -21.65 -44.76
CA SER A 152 38.64 -20.50 -43.87
C SER A 152 37.40 -19.60 -43.75
N SER A 153 36.60 -19.48 -44.83
CA SER A 153 35.35 -18.71 -44.83
C SER A 153 34.24 -19.31 -43.94
N MET A 154 34.34 -20.60 -43.58
CA MET A 154 33.44 -21.26 -42.62
C MET A 154 33.90 -21.17 -41.16
N MET A 155 35.13 -20.69 -40.90
CA MET A 155 35.74 -20.65 -39.56
C MET A 155 35.69 -19.26 -38.90
N GLU A 156 35.23 -18.21 -39.60
CA GLU A 156 35.06 -16.92 -38.96
C GLU A 156 33.80 -16.91 -38.08
N PRO A 157 33.90 -16.45 -36.82
CA PRO A 157 32.72 -16.32 -35.98
C PRO A 157 31.69 -15.43 -36.64
N LYS A 158 30.41 -15.82 -36.53
CA LYS A 158 29.30 -15.11 -37.16
C LYS A 158 29.29 -13.66 -36.70
N ARG A 159 29.56 -12.74 -37.62
CA ARG A 159 29.52 -11.30 -37.36
C ARG A 159 28.07 -10.86 -37.21
N VAL A 160 27.79 -10.10 -36.16
CA VAL A 160 26.46 -9.59 -35.84
C VAL A 160 26.51 -8.07 -35.87
N TYR A 161 25.43 -7.44 -36.30
CA TYR A 161 25.33 -5.99 -36.29
C TYR A 161 25.28 -5.46 -34.85
N LEU A 162 26.25 -4.63 -34.47
CA LEU A 162 26.21 -3.85 -33.24
C LEU A 162 26.08 -2.36 -33.59
N PRO A 163 25.22 -1.59 -32.90
CA PRO A 163 25.07 -0.16 -33.14
C PRO A 163 26.37 0.59 -32.91
N THR A 164 26.49 1.76 -33.53
CA THR A 164 27.66 2.62 -33.32
C THR A 164 27.73 3.11 -31.87
N PRO A 165 28.94 3.43 -31.36
CA PRO A 165 29.09 3.98 -30.02
C PRO A 165 28.25 5.24 -29.78
N MET A 166 28.06 6.07 -30.82
CA MET A 166 27.21 7.26 -30.73
C MET A 166 25.73 6.91 -30.54
N VAL A 167 25.20 5.94 -31.29
CA VAL A 167 23.81 5.45 -31.15
C VAL A 167 23.60 4.86 -29.76
N LEU A 168 24.58 4.11 -29.23
CA LEU A 168 24.51 3.55 -27.88
C LEU A 168 24.48 4.64 -26.80
N ASN A 169 25.28 5.70 -26.94
CA ASN A 169 25.25 6.81 -25.98
C ASN A 169 23.93 7.59 -26.05
N PHE A 170 23.40 7.85 -27.25
CA PHE A 170 22.09 8.49 -27.39
C PHE A 170 20.97 7.62 -26.82
N THR A 171 21.05 6.30 -27.00
CA THR A 171 20.11 5.35 -26.39
C THR A 171 20.20 5.40 -24.88
N LEU A 172 21.41 5.37 -24.31
CA LEU A 172 21.63 5.46 -22.86
C LEU A 172 21.10 6.78 -22.28
N LEU A 173 21.38 7.88 -22.97
CA LEU A 173 20.92 9.22 -22.59
C LEU A 173 19.40 9.32 -22.68
N GLY A 174 18.79 8.76 -23.72
CA GLY A 174 17.34 8.66 -23.85
C GLY A 174 16.69 7.84 -22.74
N LEU A 175 17.28 6.72 -22.34
CA LEU A 175 16.73 5.86 -21.28
C LEU A 175 16.88 6.43 -19.86
N THR A 176 17.73 7.44 -19.69
CA THR A 176 18.06 8.03 -18.37
C THR A 176 17.55 9.45 -18.22
N ILE A 177 17.90 10.34 -19.15
CA ILE A 177 17.59 11.77 -19.06
C ILE A 177 16.15 12.06 -19.48
N LEU A 178 15.64 11.39 -20.53
CA LEU A 178 14.27 11.65 -21.00
C LEU A 178 13.20 11.34 -19.94
N PRO A 179 13.19 10.17 -19.27
CA PRO A 179 12.23 9.92 -18.18
C PRO A 179 12.46 10.86 -17.00
N LEU A 180 13.73 11.17 -16.67
CA LEU A 180 14.04 12.12 -15.59
C LEU A 180 13.41 13.49 -15.84
N ILE A 181 13.52 14.03 -17.06
CA ILE A 181 12.96 15.36 -17.36
C ILE A 181 11.44 15.27 -17.51
N ALA A 182 10.95 14.35 -18.34
CA ALA A 182 9.53 14.27 -18.67
C ALA A 182 8.67 14.00 -17.42
N ASN A 183 9.06 13.01 -16.61
CA ASN A 183 8.26 12.66 -15.44
C ASN A 183 8.40 13.65 -14.30
N GLN A 184 9.53 14.34 -14.14
CA GLN A 184 9.64 15.38 -13.11
C GLN A 184 8.84 16.63 -13.44
N ILE A 185 8.75 16.98 -14.73
CA ILE A 185 7.82 18.01 -15.19
C ILE A 185 6.37 17.58 -14.88
N LEU A 186 5.98 16.37 -15.26
CA LEU A 186 4.64 15.86 -14.99
C LEU A 186 4.32 15.76 -13.48
N ALA A 187 5.26 15.28 -12.67
CA ALA A 187 5.13 15.17 -11.21
C ALA A 187 4.97 16.54 -10.55
N SER A 188 5.74 17.53 -11.02
CA SER A 188 5.62 18.91 -10.55
C SER A 188 4.24 19.51 -10.87
N PHE A 189 3.76 19.33 -12.11
CA PHE A 189 2.41 19.76 -12.47
C PHE A 189 1.32 18.99 -11.73
N ALA A 190 1.50 17.69 -11.51
CA ALA A 190 0.56 16.85 -10.78
C ALA A 190 0.43 17.34 -9.34
N GLY A 191 1.55 17.50 -8.63
CA GLY A 191 1.51 18.00 -7.26
C GLY A 191 0.93 19.42 -7.17
N ALA A 192 1.22 20.30 -8.14
CA ALA A 192 0.59 21.62 -8.20
C ALA A 192 -0.92 21.59 -8.51
N ALA A 193 -1.41 20.56 -9.23
CA ALA A 193 -2.84 20.33 -9.43
C ALA A 193 -3.50 19.82 -8.14
N PHE A 194 -2.85 18.89 -7.45
CA PHE A 194 -3.30 18.39 -6.15
C PHE A 194 -3.39 19.52 -5.10
N ASP A 195 -2.39 20.40 -5.06
CA ASP A 195 -2.35 21.55 -4.13
C ASP A 195 -3.45 22.60 -4.43
N ARG A 196 -4.05 22.55 -5.62
CA ARG A 196 -5.19 23.39 -6.03
C ARG A 196 -6.55 22.66 -5.92
N ASP A 197 -6.56 21.46 -5.35
CA ASP A 197 -7.73 20.57 -5.26
C ASP A 197 -8.32 20.16 -6.63
N ASP A 198 -7.51 20.28 -7.70
CA ASP A 198 -7.88 19.81 -9.05
C ASP A 198 -7.49 18.33 -9.20
N LEU A 199 -8.29 17.47 -8.57
CA LEU A 199 -8.07 16.02 -8.57
C LEU A 199 -8.22 15.40 -9.96
N GLU A 200 -8.99 16.00 -10.87
CA GLU A 200 -9.13 15.51 -12.24
C GLU A 200 -7.85 15.70 -13.04
N LEU A 201 -7.27 16.89 -12.99
CA LEU A 201 -5.99 17.18 -13.62
C LEU A 201 -4.86 16.38 -12.98
N TYR A 202 -4.82 16.29 -11.64
CA TYR A 202 -3.86 15.45 -10.92
C TYR A 202 -3.90 14.01 -11.42
N ASN A 203 -5.09 13.41 -11.45
CA ASN A 203 -5.26 12.01 -11.85
C ASN A 203 -4.87 11.77 -13.31
N SER A 204 -5.11 12.74 -14.19
CA SER A 204 -4.73 12.69 -15.60
C SER A 204 -3.22 12.79 -15.79
N LEU A 205 -2.54 13.65 -15.02
CA LEU A 205 -1.09 13.80 -15.07
C LEU A 205 -0.37 12.57 -14.51
N ILE A 206 -0.86 11.98 -13.42
CA ILE A 206 -0.33 10.71 -12.90
C ILE A 206 -0.54 9.57 -13.90
N ALA A 207 -1.70 9.50 -14.56
CA ALA A 207 -1.94 8.53 -15.63
C ALA A 207 -0.98 8.72 -16.81
N ALA A 208 -0.68 9.96 -17.20
CA ALA A 208 0.31 10.27 -18.22
C ALA A 208 1.72 9.81 -17.81
N MET A 209 2.12 9.97 -16.55
CA MET A 209 3.40 9.45 -16.03
C MET A 209 3.50 7.93 -16.17
N TYR A 210 2.44 7.19 -15.82
CA TYR A 210 2.39 5.74 -16.04
C TYR A 210 2.50 5.38 -17.54
N GLY A 211 1.91 6.19 -18.42
CA GLY A 211 2.06 6.05 -19.87
C GLY A 211 3.50 6.23 -20.35
N VAL A 212 4.20 7.26 -19.86
CA VAL A 212 5.63 7.48 -20.15
C VAL A 212 6.46 6.31 -19.65
N TRP A 213 6.22 5.83 -18.43
CA TRP A 213 6.92 4.68 -17.89
C TRP A 213 6.67 3.39 -18.69
N SER A 214 5.43 3.14 -19.10
CA SER A 214 5.09 2.00 -19.95
C SER A 214 5.87 2.04 -21.27
N LEU A 215 5.97 3.22 -21.90
CA LEU A 215 6.76 3.42 -23.12
C LEU A 215 8.25 3.15 -22.90
N VAL A 216 8.84 3.69 -21.83
CA VAL A 216 10.26 3.49 -21.50
C VAL A 216 10.56 2.02 -21.26
N VAL A 217 9.73 1.33 -20.48
CA VAL A 217 9.90 -0.10 -20.20
C VAL A 217 9.70 -0.94 -21.47
N ALA A 218 8.77 -0.57 -22.35
CA ALA A 218 8.59 -1.23 -23.64
C ALA A 218 9.83 -1.07 -24.55
N ILE A 219 10.44 0.12 -24.60
CA ILE A 219 11.70 0.34 -25.31
C ILE A 219 12.81 -0.53 -24.72
N ILE A 220 12.97 -0.52 -23.39
CA ILE A 220 13.96 -1.36 -22.70
C ILE A 220 13.75 -2.84 -23.04
N PHE A 221 12.51 -3.33 -23.01
CA PHE A 221 12.16 -4.70 -23.35
C PHE A 221 12.57 -5.06 -24.79
N VAL A 222 12.24 -4.21 -25.77
CA VAL A 222 12.61 -4.43 -27.18
C VAL A 222 14.13 -4.46 -27.34
N LEU A 223 14.84 -3.54 -26.70
CA LEU A 223 16.30 -3.50 -26.75
C LEU A 223 16.93 -4.74 -26.09
N TYR A 224 16.40 -5.20 -24.96
CA TYR A 224 16.85 -6.46 -24.32
C TYR A 224 16.63 -7.67 -25.22
N LEU A 225 15.47 -7.78 -25.89
CA LEU A 225 15.23 -8.87 -26.83
C LEU A 225 16.19 -8.83 -28.01
N PHE A 226 16.38 -7.64 -28.59
CA PHE A 226 17.26 -7.44 -29.74
C PHE A 226 18.71 -7.76 -29.39
N PHE A 227 19.29 -7.08 -28.40
CA PHE A 227 20.70 -7.27 -28.02
C PHE A 227 20.95 -8.59 -27.32
N GLY A 228 20.01 -9.06 -26.50
CA GLY A 228 20.10 -10.37 -25.87
C GLY A 228 20.20 -11.49 -26.91
N LYS A 229 19.38 -11.45 -27.96
CA LYS A 229 19.46 -12.39 -29.08
C LYS A 229 20.80 -12.31 -29.81
N GLN A 230 21.30 -11.10 -30.07
CA GLN A 230 22.58 -10.89 -30.74
C GLN A 230 23.75 -11.48 -29.93
N LEU A 231 23.76 -11.23 -28.63
CA LEU A 231 24.79 -11.70 -27.72
C LEU A 231 24.79 -13.23 -27.59
N LEU A 232 23.62 -13.84 -27.45
CA LEU A 232 23.49 -15.31 -27.46
C LEU A 232 23.95 -15.91 -28.80
N THR A 233 23.73 -15.22 -29.91
CA THR A 233 24.22 -15.63 -31.24
C THR A 233 25.75 -15.61 -31.30
N ILE A 234 26.38 -14.56 -30.74
CA ILE A 234 27.85 -14.44 -30.69
C ILE A 234 28.45 -15.55 -29.82
N ILE A 235 27.92 -15.75 -28.61
CA ILE A 235 28.43 -16.77 -27.68
C ILE A 235 28.23 -18.17 -28.27
N SER A 236 27.08 -18.46 -28.89
CA SER A 236 26.84 -19.76 -29.54
C SER A 236 27.73 -20.01 -30.75
N SER A 237 27.99 -19.00 -31.57
CA SER A 237 28.94 -19.10 -32.68
C SER A 237 30.37 -19.37 -32.19
N ASN A 238 30.78 -18.71 -31.10
CA ASN A 238 32.11 -18.93 -30.52
C ASN A 238 32.23 -20.33 -29.91
N MET A 239 31.18 -20.79 -29.22
CA MET A 239 31.12 -22.17 -28.71
C MET A 239 31.22 -23.21 -29.82
N ALA A 240 30.53 -23.00 -30.95
CA ALA A 240 30.60 -23.92 -32.10
C ALA A 240 32.02 -23.98 -32.67
N SER A 241 32.68 -22.83 -32.85
CA SER A 241 34.06 -22.76 -33.34
C SER A 241 35.06 -23.49 -32.44
N ILE A 242 34.97 -23.29 -31.12
CA ILE A 242 35.86 -23.96 -30.16
C ILE A 242 35.55 -25.47 -30.08
N ASN A 243 34.28 -25.86 -30.12
CA ASN A 243 33.87 -27.27 -30.11
C ASN A 243 34.39 -28.03 -31.35
N ASP A 244 34.38 -27.39 -32.52
CA ASP A 244 34.96 -27.96 -33.74
C ASP A 244 36.49 -28.09 -33.65
N ASN A 245 37.17 -27.15 -32.99
CA ASN A 245 38.62 -27.23 -32.75
C ASN A 245 38.96 -28.39 -31.79
N VAL A 246 38.22 -28.56 -30.69
CA VAL A 246 38.38 -29.69 -29.77
C VAL A 246 38.17 -31.03 -30.49
N GLY A 247 37.14 -31.13 -31.34
CA GLY A 247 36.85 -32.32 -32.14
C GLY A 247 37.92 -32.64 -33.20
N ARG A 248 38.64 -31.63 -33.71
CA ARG A 248 39.77 -31.83 -34.64
C ARG A 248 41.04 -32.23 -33.92
N VAL A 249 41.36 -31.63 -32.77
CA VAL A 249 42.52 -31.99 -31.95
C VAL A 249 42.38 -33.43 -31.42
N SER A 250 41.17 -33.89 -31.08
CA SER A 250 40.96 -35.29 -30.67
C SER A 250 41.18 -36.31 -31.80
N SER A 251 41.08 -35.88 -33.08
CA SER A 251 41.32 -36.74 -34.24
C SER A 251 42.78 -36.83 -34.67
N ARG A 252 43.66 -35.94 -34.17
CA ARG A 252 45.11 -35.95 -34.39
C ARG A 252 45.77 -36.52 -33.15
N ILE A 253 46.40 -37.68 -33.27
CA ILE A 253 47.06 -38.35 -32.15
C ILE A 253 48.58 -38.16 -32.30
N GLY A 254 49.21 -37.42 -31.39
CA GLY A 254 50.63 -37.58 -31.06
C GLY A 254 51.46 -36.29 -30.94
N ALA A 255 51.30 -35.55 -29.83
CA ALA A 255 52.32 -34.67 -29.24
C ALA A 255 51.88 -34.17 -27.86
N ASP A 256 52.79 -34.01 -26.90
CA ASP A 256 52.49 -33.47 -25.56
C ASP A 256 51.88 -32.05 -25.61
N SER A 257 52.19 -31.26 -26.65
CA SER A 257 51.63 -29.92 -26.85
C SER A 257 50.15 -29.93 -27.27
N GLU A 258 49.67 -31.00 -27.93
CA GLU A 258 48.27 -31.13 -28.35
C GLU A 258 47.35 -31.44 -27.16
N TYR A 259 47.88 -32.11 -26.13
CA TYR A 259 47.14 -32.42 -24.91
C TYR A 259 46.83 -31.16 -24.09
N THR A 260 47.81 -30.26 -23.93
CA THR A 260 47.63 -28.99 -23.21
C THR A 260 46.65 -28.05 -23.92
N ASP A 261 46.71 -27.97 -25.25
CA ASP A 261 45.81 -27.12 -26.03
C ASP A 261 44.37 -27.66 -25.99
N ARG A 262 44.19 -28.98 -25.97
CA ARG A 262 42.88 -29.60 -25.78
C ARG A 262 42.26 -29.27 -24.42
N ASP A 263 43.01 -29.45 -23.33
CA ASP A 263 42.52 -29.19 -21.97
C ASP A 263 42.12 -27.71 -21.79
N ASP A 264 42.89 -26.78 -22.37
CA ASP A 264 42.57 -25.35 -22.34
C ASP A 264 41.31 -25.02 -23.16
N ASN A 265 41.17 -25.60 -24.35
CA ASN A 265 39.96 -25.42 -25.18
C ASN A 265 38.71 -26.03 -24.53
N GLU A 266 38.82 -27.20 -23.88
CA GLU A 266 37.73 -27.81 -23.12
C GLU A 266 37.32 -26.95 -21.90
N ARG A 267 38.30 -26.39 -21.16
CA ARG A 267 38.03 -25.43 -20.07
C ARG A 267 37.34 -24.17 -20.55
N GLN A 268 37.79 -23.58 -21.67
CA GLN A 268 37.17 -22.42 -22.28
C GLN A 268 35.73 -22.73 -22.72
N LEU A 269 35.50 -23.87 -23.36
CA LEU A 269 34.18 -24.32 -23.81
C LEU A 269 33.21 -24.50 -22.64
N ASN A 270 33.65 -25.12 -21.53
CA ASN A 270 32.83 -25.29 -20.32
C ASN A 270 32.49 -23.94 -19.67
N THR A 271 33.44 -23.02 -19.64
CA THR A 271 33.23 -21.65 -19.14
C THR A 271 32.22 -20.89 -20.01
N LEU A 272 32.32 -21.01 -21.33
CA LEU A 272 31.38 -20.42 -22.29
C LEU A 272 29.97 -21.02 -22.17
N LYS A 273 29.84 -22.36 -22.02
CA LYS A 273 28.54 -23.02 -21.82
C LYS A 273 27.86 -22.54 -20.54
N SER A 274 28.59 -22.49 -19.43
CA SER A 274 28.09 -21.95 -18.15
C SER A 274 27.67 -20.49 -18.28
N THR A 275 28.51 -19.66 -18.92
CA THR A 275 28.22 -18.24 -19.17
C THR A 275 26.98 -18.08 -20.04
N TYR A 276 26.84 -18.86 -21.11
CA TYR A 276 25.69 -18.87 -22.01
C TYR A 276 24.39 -19.19 -21.27
N GLN A 277 24.38 -20.24 -20.43
CA GLN A 277 23.21 -20.62 -19.65
C GLN A 277 22.80 -19.52 -18.66
N ARG A 278 23.77 -18.94 -17.93
CA ARG A 278 23.54 -17.82 -17.02
C ARG A 278 22.99 -16.59 -17.75
N MET A 279 23.63 -16.21 -18.86
CA MET A 279 23.20 -15.08 -19.69
C MET A 279 21.78 -15.27 -20.21
N ARG A 280 21.46 -16.47 -20.70
CA ARG A 280 20.13 -16.81 -21.20
C ARG A 280 19.08 -16.73 -20.10
N ALA A 281 19.36 -17.25 -18.90
CA ALA A 281 18.46 -17.16 -17.76
C ALA A 281 18.22 -15.70 -17.34
N ILE A 282 19.28 -14.90 -17.24
CA ILE A 282 19.20 -13.46 -16.91
C ILE A 282 18.37 -12.72 -17.96
N LEU A 283 18.58 -12.99 -19.25
CA LEU A 283 17.82 -12.34 -20.33
C LEU A 283 16.33 -12.71 -20.30
N ILE A 284 15.99 -13.97 -20.02
CA ILE A 284 14.59 -14.40 -19.87
C ILE A 284 13.95 -13.73 -18.64
N LEU A 285 14.67 -13.68 -17.52
CA LEU A 285 14.18 -13.06 -16.29
C LEU A 285 13.97 -11.56 -16.49
N CYS A 286 14.96 -10.82 -17.00
CA CYS A 286 14.83 -9.39 -17.27
C CYS A 286 13.74 -9.11 -18.31
N GLY A 287 13.68 -9.89 -19.40
CA GLY A 287 12.67 -9.71 -20.43
C GLY A 287 11.24 -9.92 -19.91
N SER A 288 11.00 -10.99 -19.16
CA SER A 288 9.68 -11.27 -18.57
C SER A 288 9.28 -10.22 -17.53
N LEU A 289 10.22 -9.81 -16.66
CA LEU A 289 9.97 -8.77 -15.66
C LEU A 289 9.65 -7.42 -16.29
N SER A 290 10.40 -7.01 -17.33
CA SER A 290 10.13 -5.79 -18.08
C SER A 290 8.79 -5.84 -18.79
N ALA A 291 8.43 -6.96 -19.43
CA ALA A 291 7.13 -7.12 -20.07
C ALA A 291 5.98 -6.97 -19.04
N MET A 292 6.06 -7.71 -17.94
CA MET A 292 5.06 -7.64 -16.85
C MET A 292 4.92 -6.22 -16.31
N MET A 293 6.04 -5.53 -16.04
CA MET A 293 6.03 -4.16 -15.55
C MET A 293 5.43 -3.18 -16.56
N GLY A 294 5.78 -3.31 -17.84
CA GLY A 294 5.25 -2.46 -18.91
C GLY A 294 3.73 -2.60 -19.08
N PHE A 295 3.21 -3.83 -19.02
CA PHE A 295 1.77 -4.10 -19.04
C PHE A 295 1.06 -3.56 -17.80
N MET A 296 1.66 -3.74 -16.61
CA MET A 296 1.09 -3.23 -15.37
C MET A 296 1.00 -1.69 -15.37
N MET A 297 2.04 -1.01 -15.84
CA MET A 297 2.05 0.45 -15.96
C MET A 297 1.04 0.94 -17.01
N LEU A 298 0.90 0.24 -18.14
CA LEU A 298 -0.13 0.56 -19.13
C LEU A 298 -1.54 0.39 -18.57
N PHE A 299 -1.77 -0.68 -17.80
CA PHE A 299 -3.03 -0.92 -17.12
C PHE A 299 -3.38 0.24 -16.19
N PHE A 300 -2.42 0.72 -15.38
CA PHE A 300 -2.65 1.90 -14.53
C PHE A 300 -2.86 3.18 -15.33
N ALA A 301 -2.12 3.38 -16.43
CA ALA A 301 -2.34 4.55 -17.29
C ALA A 301 -3.78 4.62 -17.82
N ILE A 302 -4.39 3.48 -18.15
CA ILE A 302 -5.74 3.41 -18.73
C ILE A 302 -6.84 3.37 -17.66
N TYR A 303 -6.69 2.50 -16.65
CA TYR A 303 -7.78 2.13 -15.75
C TYR A 303 -7.76 2.85 -14.40
N ARG A 304 -6.69 3.57 -14.05
CA ARG A 304 -6.56 4.23 -12.73
C ARG A 304 -7.74 5.13 -12.41
N ARG A 305 -8.24 5.92 -13.37
CA ARG A 305 -9.40 6.80 -13.14
C ARG A 305 -10.62 6.01 -12.72
N ARG A 306 -10.91 4.89 -13.39
CA ARG A 306 -12.07 4.02 -13.08
C ARG A 306 -11.91 3.33 -11.73
N ILE A 307 -10.70 2.86 -11.42
CA ILE A 307 -10.39 2.21 -10.14
C ILE A 307 -10.60 3.18 -8.98
N LEU A 308 -10.19 4.44 -9.14
CA LEU A 308 -10.31 5.44 -8.08
C LEU A 308 -11.72 6.05 -7.96
N SER A 309 -12.53 6.01 -9.01
CA SER A 309 -13.90 6.52 -8.98
C SER A 309 -14.94 5.54 -8.42
N ASP A 310 -14.60 4.24 -8.38
CA ASP A 310 -15.47 3.18 -7.87
C ASP A 310 -15.01 2.77 -6.47
N ASN A 311 -15.86 2.98 -5.46
CA ASN A 311 -15.53 2.68 -4.06
C ASN A 311 -15.18 1.20 -3.84
N THR A 312 -15.90 0.27 -4.48
CA THR A 312 -15.63 -1.17 -4.34
C THR A 312 -14.34 -1.56 -5.05
N ALA A 313 -14.08 -1.01 -6.23
CA ALA A 313 -12.83 -1.25 -6.94
C ALA A 313 -11.63 -0.64 -6.20
N SER A 314 -11.77 0.58 -5.68
CA SER A 314 -10.76 1.29 -4.89
C SER A 314 -10.46 0.55 -3.59
N GLU A 315 -11.49 0.12 -2.85
CA GLU A 315 -11.35 -0.68 -1.64
C GLU A 315 -10.71 -2.03 -1.95
N THR A 316 -11.20 -2.77 -2.94
CA THR A 316 -10.62 -4.07 -3.33
C THR A 316 -9.16 -3.93 -3.77
N PHE A 317 -8.85 -2.87 -4.50
CA PHE A 317 -7.50 -2.58 -4.95
C PHE A 317 -6.59 -2.17 -3.77
N ALA A 318 -7.07 -1.32 -2.87
CA ALA A 318 -6.39 -1.01 -1.61
C ALA A 318 -6.23 -2.27 -0.75
N LEU A 319 -7.21 -3.19 -0.77
CA LEU A 319 -7.11 -4.48 -0.12
C LEU A 319 -5.92 -5.25 -0.71
N ILE A 320 -5.91 -5.51 -2.01
CA ILE A 320 -4.84 -6.24 -2.70
C ILE A 320 -3.46 -5.59 -2.53
N TRP A 321 -3.39 -4.25 -2.56
CA TRP A 321 -2.13 -3.51 -2.54
C TRP A 321 -1.57 -3.28 -1.12
N ILE A 322 -2.44 -3.26 -0.10
CA ILE A 322 -2.08 -2.96 1.30
C ILE A 322 -2.14 -4.23 2.18
N HIS A 323 -2.81 -5.32 1.78
CA HIS A 323 -3.15 -6.44 2.68
C HIS A 323 -2.14 -7.59 2.72
N GLY A 324 -0.87 -7.24 2.90
CA GLY A 324 0.07 -8.18 3.51
C GLY A 324 -0.16 -8.36 5.01
N ALA A 325 -0.74 -7.38 5.73
CA ALA A 325 -0.84 -7.45 7.20
C ALA A 325 -1.84 -6.45 7.83
N ARG A 326 -3.12 -6.45 7.45
CA ARG A 326 -4.15 -5.81 8.29
C ARG A 326 -4.80 -6.91 9.13
N ALA A 327 -4.45 -6.99 10.41
CA ALA A 327 -5.27 -7.75 11.35
C ALA A 327 -6.67 -7.14 11.32
N ASP A 328 -7.67 -7.94 10.95
CA ASP A 328 -9.07 -7.53 10.97
C ASP A 328 -9.37 -6.99 12.39
N PRO A 329 -9.82 -5.73 12.58
CA PRO A 329 -10.17 -5.24 13.90
C PRO A 329 -11.28 -6.08 14.58
N ARG A 330 -12.03 -6.90 13.81
CA ARG A 330 -12.96 -7.91 14.31
C ARG A 330 -12.29 -9.18 14.85
N ALA A 331 -10.99 -9.37 14.59
CA ALA A 331 -10.20 -10.47 15.15
C ALA A 331 -9.74 -10.19 16.60
N CYS A 332 -9.90 -8.95 17.09
CA CYS A 332 -9.69 -8.64 18.50
C CYS A 332 -10.92 -9.04 19.34
N THR A 333 -10.68 -9.47 20.58
CA THR A 333 -11.75 -9.65 21.58
C THR A 333 -11.83 -8.42 22.48
N TYR A 334 -13.06 -8.02 22.82
CA TYR A 334 -13.34 -6.85 23.66
C TYR A 334 -13.95 -7.27 24.99
N ASP A 335 -13.43 -6.76 26.09
CA ASP A 335 -13.98 -6.97 27.44
C ASP A 335 -14.47 -5.62 27.95
N LEU A 336 -15.78 -5.50 28.15
CA LEU A 336 -16.40 -4.30 28.68
C LEU A 336 -16.77 -4.55 30.14
N ARG A 337 -16.07 -3.88 31.05
CA ARG A 337 -16.37 -3.92 32.48
C ARG A 337 -17.31 -2.80 32.88
N TYR A 338 -18.51 -3.15 33.33
CA TYR A 338 -19.50 -2.19 33.82
C TYR A 338 -20.47 -2.81 34.84
N PHE A 339 -21.27 -1.99 35.51
CA PHE A 339 -22.31 -2.47 36.42
C PHE A 339 -23.37 -3.33 35.71
N PRO A 340 -24.11 -4.18 36.44
CA PRO A 340 -25.22 -4.99 35.91
C PRO A 340 -26.48 -4.14 35.64
N ILE A 341 -26.32 -2.98 35.02
CA ILE A 341 -27.37 -2.05 34.61
C ILE A 341 -27.02 -1.50 33.23
N HIS A 342 -27.96 -0.85 32.56
CA HIS A 342 -27.68 -0.22 31.27
C HIS A 342 -26.75 0.99 31.43
N GLY A 343 -27.23 2.04 32.11
CA GLY A 343 -26.46 3.24 32.45
C GLY A 343 -25.51 3.75 31.34
N LEU A 344 -24.29 4.10 31.74
CA LEU A 344 -23.24 4.57 30.82
C LEU A 344 -22.63 3.45 29.96
N GLY A 345 -22.85 2.17 30.30
CA GLY A 345 -22.34 1.04 29.52
C GLY A 345 -23.22 0.64 28.34
N ALA A 346 -24.48 1.08 28.31
CA ALA A 346 -25.50 0.62 27.36
C ALA A 346 -25.10 0.81 25.89
N THR A 347 -24.52 1.97 25.57
CA THR A 347 -24.15 2.29 24.18
C THR A 347 -22.93 1.48 23.73
N SER A 348 -21.93 1.28 24.59
CA SER A 348 -20.79 0.42 24.27
C SER A 348 -21.23 -1.03 24.02
N ARG A 349 -22.14 -1.57 24.84
CA ARG A 349 -22.73 -2.91 24.62
C ARG A 349 -23.50 -2.99 23.30
N ALA A 350 -24.25 -1.94 22.96
CA ALA A 350 -24.96 -1.85 21.68
C ALA A 350 -24.00 -1.82 20.49
N ILE A 351 -22.94 -0.99 20.53
CA ILE A 351 -21.93 -0.92 19.46
C ILE A 351 -21.27 -2.29 19.25
N LEU A 352 -20.82 -2.94 20.32
CA LEU A 352 -20.18 -4.25 20.26
C LEU A 352 -21.14 -5.31 19.67
N SER A 353 -22.38 -5.36 20.15
CA SER A 353 -23.39 -6.29 19.67
C SER A 353 -23.76 -6.05 18.20
N ILE A 354 -23.97 -4.79 17.79
CA ILE A 354 -24.30 -4.41 16.42
C ILE A 354 -23.17 -4.78 15.45
N SER A 355 -21.93 -4.65 15.90
CA SER A 355 -20.74 -4.93 15.07
C SER A 355 -20.50 -6.40 14.79
N GLY A 356 -21.08 -7.30 15.60
CA GLY A 356 -20.86 -8.75 15.50
C GLY A 356 -19.47 -9.22 15.92
N VAL A 357 -18.66 -8.37 16.57
CA VAL A 357 -17.36 -8.80 17.14
C VAL A 357 -17.56 -9.66 18.37
N GLU A 358 -16.57 -10.51 18.66
CA GLU A 358 -16.53 -11.23 19.93
C GLU A 358 -16.25 -10.27 21.09
N TRP A 359 -17.11 -10.31 22.11
CA TRP A 359 -16.95 -9.49 23.30
C TRP A 359 -17.50 -10.18 24.56
N ILE A 360 -17.01 -9.72 25.70
CA ILE A 360 -17.34 -10.21 27.04
C ILE A 360 -17.97 -9.06 27.83
N ASP A 361 -19.15 -9.28 28.40
CA ASP A 361 -19.79 -8.38 29.36
C ASP A 361 -19.26 -8.70 30.76
N ASN A 362 -18.20 -8.02 31.17
CA ASN A 362 -17.55 -8.22 32.45
C ASN A 362 -18.30 -7.46 33.53
N VAL A 363 -19.37 -8.07 34.01
CA VAL A 363 -20.28 -7.47 34.98
C VAL A 363 -19.58 -7.25 36.31
N GLN A 364 -19.49 -5.99 36.73
CA GLN A 364 -18.99 -5.57 38.04
C GLN A 364 -20.15 -5.47 39.04
N PRO A 365 -20.26 -6.36 40.05
CA PRO A 365 -21.31 -6.24 41.07
C PRO A 365 -21.16 -4.97 41.90
N PHE A 366 -22.29 -4.34 42.25
CA PHE A 366 -22.32 -3.16 43.12
C PHE A 366 -21.71 -3.42 44.51
N ALA A 367 -21.97 -4.60 45.08
CA ALA A 367 -21.51 -4.96 46.43
C ALA A 367 -19.98 -4.92 46.57
N THR A 368 -19.27 -5.41 45.56
CA THR A 368 -17.81 -5.51 45.57
C THR A 368 -17.12 -4.26 44.99
N TRP A 369 -17.87 -3.31 44.43
CA TRP A 369 -17.28 -2.15 43.72
C TRP A 369 -16.37 -1.31 44.62
N ARG A 370 -16.75 -1.13 45.88
CA ARG A 370 -15.97 -0.33 46.85
C ARG A 370 -14.54 -0.86 47.03
N GLU A 371 -14.35 -2.17 46.93
CA GLU A 371 -13.06 -2.84 47.12
C GLU A 371 -12.17 -2.71 45.88
N VAL A 372 -12.76 -2.82 44.69
CA VAL A 372 -12.01 -2.79 43.43
C VAL A 372 -11.81 -1.39 42.86
N LYS A 373 -12.61 -0.39 43.27
CA LYS A 373 -12.56 0.98 42.72
C LYS A 373 -11.15 1.57 42.65
N ALA A 374 -10.35 1.45 43.71
CA ALA A 374 -9.00 1.99 43.75
C ALA A 374 -8.04 1.31 42.75
N SER A 375 -8.35 0.09 42.32
CA SER A 375 -7.56 -0.67 41.33
C SER A 375 -7.92 -0.33 39.88
N THR A 376 -9.04 0.36 39.65
CA THR A 376 -9.45 0.76 38.30
C THR A 376 -8.81 2.06 37.83
N PRO A 377 -8.56 2.21 36.51
CA PRO A 377 -8.11 3.48 35.95
C PRO A 377 -9.03 4.65 36.37
N PHE A 378 -8.44 5.63 37.05
CA PHE A 378 -9.12 6.81 37.61
C PHE A 378 -10.27 6.53 38.60
N GLY A 379 -10.51 5.28 39.00
CA GLY A 379 -11.59 4.96 39.93
C GLY A 379 -13.00 5.00 39.32
N PHE A 380 -13.13 4.83 38.00
CA PHE A 380 -14.40 4.93 37.28
C PHE A 380 -14.73 3.66 36.47
N LEU A 381 -16.00 3.54 36.11
CA LEU A 381 -16.54 2.59 35.14
C LEU A 381 -17.42 3.37 34.14
N PRO A 382 -17.55 2.94 32.87
CA PRO A 382 -17.04 1.68 32.30
C PRO A 382 -15.53 1.68 31.97
N ILE A 383 -14.99 0.49 31.78
CA ILE A 383 -13.63 0.23 31.28
C ILE A 383 -13.72 -0.72 30.10
N LEU A 384 -12.97 -0.43 29.03
CA LEU A 384 -12.80 -1.34 27.90
C LEU A 384 -11.38 -1.91 27.90
N THR A 385 -11.27 -3.23 27.90
CA THR A 385 -10.02 -3.96 27.69
C THR A 385 -10.05 -4.61 26.30
N VAL A 386 -9.03 -4.35 25.49
CA VAL A 386 -8.92 -4.87 24.11
C VAL A 386 -7.81 -5.90 24.07
N ARG A 387 -8.10 -7.11 23.59
CA ARG A 387 -7.15 -8.21 23.45
C ARG A 387 -6.84 -8.50 21.98
N ASP A 388 -5.59 -8.85 21.68
CA ASP A 388 -5.20 -9.36 20.36
C ASP A 388 -5.72 -10.80 20.16
N PRO A 389 -5.63 -11.37 18.93
CA PRO A 389 -6.05 -12.75 18.66
C PRO A 389 -5.33 -13.79 19.52
N GLU A 390 -4.14 -13.47 20.03
CA GLU A 390 -3.36 -14.31 20.94
C GLU A 390 -3.81 -14.18 22.41
N GLY A 391 -4.80 -13.32 22.70
CA GLY A 391 -5.42 -13.13 24.02
C GLY A 391 -4.70 -12.12 24.92
N LYS A 392 -3.63 -11.48 24.45
CA LYS A 392 -2.86 -10.49 25.21
C LYS A 392 -3.57 -9.14 25.21
N THR A 393 -3.63 -8.51 26.39
CA THR A 393 -4.15 -7.14 26.52
C THR A 393 -3.27 -6.16 25.74
N VAL A 394 -3.86 -5.51 24.75
CA VAL A 394 -3.22 -4.47 23.93
C VAL A 394 -3.49 -3.09 24.54
N ASN A 395 -4.75 -2.83 24.88
CA ASN A 395 -5.19 -1.56 25.47
C ASN A 395 -6.18 -1.82 26.62
N GLU A 396 -6.19 -0.94 27.61
CA GLU A 396 -7.21 -0.85 28.65
C GLU A 396 -7.43 0.62 29.00
N PHE A 397 -8.67 1.10 28.96
CA PHE A 397 -8.97 2.50 29.23
C PHE A 397 -10.42 2.74 29.71
N PRO A 398 -10.66 3.77 30.53
CA PRO A 398 -11.98 4.13 31.06
C PRO A 398 -12.68 5.20 30.19
N GLU A 399 -13.79 5.73 30.71
CA GLU A 399 -14.65 6.81 30.16
C GLU A 399 -15.58 6.35 29.04
N ALA A 400 -16.89 6.33 29.33
CA ALA A 400 -17.92 5.82 28.41
C ALA A 400 -17.85 6.49 27.03
N ASP A 401 -17.83 7.81 27.00
CA ASP A 401 -17.82 8.60 25.78
C ASP A 401 -16.52 8.42 24.95
N VAL A 402 -15.41 8.08 25.59
CA VAL A 402 -14.13 7.76 24.93
C VAL A 402 -14.17 6.35 24.37
N ILE A 403 -14.67 5.39 25.15
CA ILE A 403 -14.89 3.98 24.75
C ILE A 403 -15.78 3.91 23.53
N GLU A 404 -16.91 4.61 23.55
CA GLU A 404 -17.86 4.63 22.45
C GLU A 404 -17.22 5.20 21.17
N ARG A 405 -16.51 6.33 21.24
CA ARG A 405 -15.79 6.90 20.09
C ARG A 405 -14.70 5.99 19.56
N TYR A 406 -13.93 5.35 20.45
CA TYR A 406 -12.91 4.38 20.05
C TYR A 406 -13.53 3.20 19.30
N LEU A 407 -14.59 2.61 19.86
CA LEU A 407 -15.30 1.48 19.25
C LEU A 407 -15.91 1.89 17.91
N ALA A 408 -16.58 3.04 17.84
CA ALA A 408 -17.17 3.54 16.61
C ALA A 408 -16.13 3.75 15.51
N LYS A 409 -15.00 4.39 15.82
CA LYS A 409 -13.91 4.57 14.84
C LYS A 409 -13.27 3.25 14.43
N LYS A 410 -13.07 2.32 15.37
CA LYS A 410 -12.44 1.03 15.10
C LYS A 410 -13.34 0.09 14.29
N LEU A 411 -14.65 0.17 14.48
CA LEU A 411 -15.64 -0.74 13.89
C LEU A 411 -16.45 -0.13 12.74
N GLY A 412 -16.14 1.12 12.35
CA GLY A 412 -16.70 1.76 11.14
C GLY A 412 -18.05 2.45 11.33
N PHE A 413 -18.36 2.94 12.54
CA PHE A 413 -19.61 3.65 12.87
C PHE A 413 -19.42 5.16 13.09
N PHE A 414 -18.31 5.75 12.66
CA PHE A 414 -18.00 7.16 12.96
C PHE A 414 -18.09 8.11 11.76
N GLY A 415 -18.44 7.60 10.57
CA GLY A 415 -18.36 8.35 9.30
C GLY A 415 -17.16 7.92 8.46
N SER A 416 -17.18 8.22 7.16
CA SER A 416 -16.13 7.85 6.20
C SER A 416 -15.33 9.05 5.69
N THR A 417 -15.85 10.28 5.84
CA THR A 417 -15.19 11.54 5.49
C THR A 417 -15.15 12.48 6.68
N ALA A 418 -14.29 13.51 6.64
CA ALA A 418 -14.18 14.49 7.72
C ALA A 418 -15.52 15.22 7.97
N GLU A 419 -16.30 15.47 6.92
CA GLU A 419 -17.62 16.09 6.99
C GLU A 419 -18.64 15.16 7.64
N GLU A 420 -18.65 13.88 7.26
CA GLU A 420 -19.51 12.88 7.93
C GLU A 420 -19.13 12.71 9.40
N GLU A 421 -17.84 12.62 9.72
CA GLU A 421 -17.35 12.54 11.10
C GLU A 421 -17.80 13.76 11.93
N LEU A 422 -17.71 14.96 11.35
CA LEU A 422 -18.18 16.19 12.01
C LEU A 422 -19.69 16.14 12.28
N GLU A 423 -20.50 15.74 11.30
CA GLU A 423 -21.96 15.65 11.48
C GLU A 423 -22.34 14.60 12.52
N VAL A 424 -21.69 13.42 12.48
CA VAL A 424 -21.87 12.37 13.47
C VAL A 424 -21.53 12.89 14.87
N GLU A 425 -20.40 13.60 15.01
CA GLU A 425 -19.95 14.14 16.29
C GLU A 425 -20.92 15.21 16.84
N ILE A 426 -21.46 16.10 16.00
CA ILE A 426 -22.46 17.10 16.43
C ILE A 426 -23.69 16.41 17.01
N LEU A 427 -24.25 15.44 16.29
CA LEU A 427 -25.48 14.73 16.67
C LEU A 427 -25.26 13.81 17.88
N LEU A 428 -24.10 13.17 17.95
CA LEU A 428 -23.67 12.41 19.12
C LEU A 428 -23.63 13.30 20.37
N ASN A 429 -23.01 14.48 20.30
CA ASN A 429 -22.92 15.40 21.44
C ASN A 429 -24.27 16.01 21.85
N GLN A 430 -25.20 16.24 20.91
CA GLN A 430 -26.57 16.63 21.26
C GLN A 430 -27.24 15.56 22.15
N THR A 431 -27.05 14.29 21.81
CA THR A 431 -27.60 13.16 22.58
C THR A 431 -26.88 12.97 23.92
N ILE A 432 -25.54 13.10 23.96
CA ILE A 432 -24.76 13.07 25.20
C ILE A 432 -25.22 14.19 26.16
N THR A 433 -25.50 15.39 25.64
CA THR A 433 -25.99 16.51 26.46
C THR A 433 -27.30 16.16 27.16
N LEU A 434 -28.28 15.61 26.44
CA LEU A 434 -29.54 15.16 27.04
C LEU A 434 -29.30 14.03 28.07
N HIS A 435 -28.47 13.05 27.72
CA HIS A 435 -28.13 11.94 28.61
C HIS A 435 -27.48 12.41 29.91
N ASN A 436 -26.59 13.40 29.85
CA ASN A 436 -25.94 13.98 31.02
C ASN A 436 -26.95 14.72 31.92
N ILE A 437 -27.93 15.43 31.35
CA ILE A 437 -29.01 16.04 32.15
C ILE A 437 -29.78 14.94 32.87
N TRP A 438 -30.14 13.86 32.19
CA TRP A 438 -30.82 12.72 32.81
C TRP A 438 -30.02 12.13 33.97
N ILE A 439 -28.76 11.74 33.71
CA ILE A 439 -27.90 11.03 34.68
C ILE A 439 -27.49 11.91 35.86
N PHE A 440 -27.13 13.18 35.63
CA PHE A 440 -26.54 14.03 36.68
C PHE A 440 -27.54 14.98 37.35
N ARG A 441 -28.74 15.16 36.79
CA ARG A 441 -29.75 16.05 37.37
C ARG A 441 -31.05 15.34 37.74
N VAL A 442 -31.57 14.48 36.87
CA VAL A 442 -32.89 13.87 37.07
C VAL A 442 -32.80 12.63 37.96
N VAL A 443 -31.92 11.68 37.63
CA VAL A 443 -31.72 10.45 38.41
C VAL A 443 -31.37 10.72 39.89
N PRO A 444 -30.42 11.62 40.23
CA PRO A 444 -30.06 11.87 41.63
C PRO A 444 -31.02 12.83 42.35
N ALA A 445 -32.11 13.27 41.71
CA ALA A 445 -33.06 14.19 42.34
C ALA A 445 -33.66 13.59 43.62
N LYS A 446 -33.70 14.39 44.68
CA LYS A 446 -34.34 14.02 45.94
C LYS A 446 -35.85 13.90 45.74
N ASP A 447 -36.49 12.98 46.46
CA ASP A 447 -37.93 12.68 46.34
C ASP A 447 -38.81 13.94 46.35
N GLN A 448 -38.50 14.91 47.21
CA GLN A 448 -39.26 16.16 47.39
C GLN A 448 -39.39 17.03 46.12
N VAL A 449 -38.42 16.95 45.20
CA VAL A 449 -38.36 17.78 43.99
C VAL A 449 -38.32 16.94 42.71
N ARG A 450 -38.43 15.61 42.86
CA ARG A 450 -38.24 14.67 41.75
C ARG A 450 -39.26 14.89 40.65
N ASP A 451 -40.53 15.04 40.99
CA ASP A 451 -41.60 15.22 40.02
C ASP A 451 -41.42 16.53 39.25
N GLU A 452 -41.12 17.62 39.94
CA GLU A 452 -40.85 18.93 39.31
C GLU A 452 -39.65 18.85 38.35
N VAL A 453 -38.53 18.26 38.80
CA VAL A 453 -37.32 18.11 37.97
C VAL A 453 -37.58 17.21 36.76
N THR A 454 -38.38 16.16 36.93
CA THR A 454 -38.75 15.24 35.84
C THR A 454 -39.67 15.91 34.83
N GLN A 455 -40.69 16.64 35.29
CA GLN A 455 -41.58 17.40 34.41
C GLN A 455 -40.82 18.48 33.64
N ALA A 456 -39.91 19.20 34.30
CA ALA A 456 -39.05 20.16 33.62
C ALA A 456 -38.13 19.48 32.58
N PHE A 457 -37.61 18.29 32.88
CA PHE A 457 -36.84 17.52 31.92
C PHE A 457 -37.66 17.13 30.69
N LEU A 458 -38.88 16.59 30.88
CA LEU A 458 -39.79 16.19 29.81
C LEU A 458 -40.21 17.38 28.93
N GLN A 459 -40.67 18.46 29.56
CA GLN A 459 -41.20 19.64 28.86
C GLN A 459 -40.13 20.44 28.11
N TYR A 460 -38.92 20.57 28.68
CA TYR A 460 -37.90 21.44 28.11
C TYR A 460 -36.75 20.65 27.47
N SER A 461 -36.11 19.76 28.22
CA SER A 461 -34.86 19.13 27.75
C SER A 461 -35.14 18.07 26.68
N LEU A 462 -36.09 17.18 26.94
CA LEU A 462 -36.50 16.13 26.00
C LEU A 462 -37.11 16.75 24.75
N GLN A 463 -38.06 17.68 24.91
CA GLN A 463 -38.71 18.32 23.76
C GLN A 463 -37.72 19.10 22.89
N PHE A 464 -36.75 19.79 23.48
CA PHE A 464 -35.71 20.49 22.72
C PHE A 464 -34.83 19.52 21.91
N TRP A 465 -34.42 18.41 22.52
CA TRP A 465 -33.64 17.38 21.82
C TRP A 465 -34.44 16.73 20.68
N ILE A 466 -35.71 16.38 20.91
CA ILE A 466 -36.62 15.84 19.88
C ILE A 466 -36.70 16.82 18.71
N ASN A 467 -37.02 18.10 18.99
CA ASN A 467 -37.18 19.11 17.95
C ASN A 467 -35.92 19.30 17.12
N ASN A 468 -34.73 19.30 17.73
CA ASN A 468 -33.46 19.44 17.02
C ASN A 468 -33.13 18.21 16.17
N CYS A 469 -33.34 17.01 16.70
CA CYS A 469 -33.11 15.77 15.97
C CYS A 469 -34.06 15.66 14.77
N GLU A 470 -35.35 15.92 14.98
CA GLU A 470 -36.36 15.92 13.91
C GLU A 470 -36.04 16.97 12.85
N LYS A 471 -35.64 18.19 13.25
CA LYS A 471 -35.23 19.24 12.30
C LYS A 471 -34.02 18.81 11.47
N HIS A 472 -33.00 18.22 12.08
CA HIS A 472 -31.83 17.70 11.36
C HIS A 472 -32.23 16.59 10.38
N LEU A 473 -33.01 15.61 10.86
CA LEU A 473 -33.46 14.50 10.04
C LEU A 473 -34.32 15.01 8.85
N LYS A 474 -35.17 16.04 9.02
CA LYS A 474 -36.03 16.59 7.93
C LYS A 474 -35.21 17.24 6.84
N THR A 475 -34.09 17.87 7.22
CA THR A 475 -33.32 18.73 6.33
C THR A 475 -32.19 17.99 5.63
N LYS A 476 -31.61 16.97 6.28
CA LYS A 476 -30.41 16.27 5.81
C LYS A 476 -30.61 14.76 5.59
N ALA A 477 -31.48 14.10 6.34
CA ALA A 477 -31.70 12.65 6.26
C ALA A 477 -32.97 12.27 5.49
N GLY A 478 -32.91 12.34 4.15
CA GLY A 478 -33.94 11.77 3.28
C GLY A 478 -34.34 12.67 2.12
N LYS A 479 -33.57 12.66 1.03
CA LYS A 479 -34.05 13.10 -0.28
C LYS A 479 -34.25 11.92 -1.23
N GLU A 480 -35.15 11.02 -0.86
CA GLU A 480 -36.03 10.39 -1.85
C GLU A 480 -37.46 10.39 -1.28
N GLY A 481 -38.33 11.24 -1.85
CA GLY A 481 -39.78 11.21 -1.60
C GLY A 481 -40.28 11.67 -0.22
N GLY A 482 -39.45 12.28 0.64
CA GLY A 482 -39.88 12.75 1.97
C GLY A 482 -40.01 11.63 3.02
N VAL A 483 -39.38 10.48 2.77
CA VAL A 483 -39.34 9.33 3.68
C VAL A 483 -38.01 9.32 4.44
N TRP A 484 -38.09 9.16 5.75
CA TRP A 484 -36.92 9.05 6.63
C TRP A 484 -36.17 7.75 6.36
N ASN A 485 -34.89 7.85 5.99
CA ASN A 485 -34.04 6.66 5.79
C ASN A 485 -33.65 5.97 7.10
N GLY A 486 -33.81 6.66 8.23
CA GLY A 486 -33.55 6.16 9.58
C GLY A 486 -32.09 6.28 10.02
N HIS A 487 -31.33 7.23 9.43
CA HIS A 487 -29.95 7.54 9.78
C HIS A 487 -29.77 9.04 9.96
N PHE A 488 -29.03 9.49 10.97
CA PHE A 488 -28.72 10.91 11.14
C PHE A 488 -27.80 11.46 10.06
N VAL A 489 -26.89 10.65 9.54
CA VAL A 489 -25.86 11.06 8.58
C VAL A 489 -25.77 10.06 7.44
N GLY A 490 -25.87 10.53 6.21
CA GLY A 490 -25.79 9.70 5.00
C GLY A 490 -26.88 8.62 4.94
N ASP A 491 -26.50 7.44 4.49
CA ASP A 491 -27.34 6.25 4.31
C ASP A 491 -26.90 5.06 5.18
N LYS A 492 -25.96 5.28 6.11
CA LYS A 492 -25.33 4.24 6.93
C LYS A 492 -25.51 4.53 8.41
N ARG A 493 -25.52 3.45 9.20
CA ARG A 493 -25.59 3.54 10.65
C ARG A 493 -24.32 4.14 11.24
N SER A 494 -24.49 5.13 12.10
CA SER A 494 -23.41 5.74 12.89
C SER A 494 -23.63 5.57 14.40
N ILE A 495 -22.62 5.91 15.19
CA ILE A 495 -22.71 6.00 16.64
C ILE A 495 -23.77 7.00 17.09
N ALA A 496 -24.07 8.04 16.32
CA ALA A 496 -25.12 8.99 16.63
C ALA A 496 -26.49 8.29 16.64
N ASP A 497 -26.76 7.43 15.66
CA ASP A 497 -27.98 6.60 15.62
C ASP A 497 -28.07 5.67 16.82
N ILE A 498 -26.95 4.99 17.13
CA ILE A 498 -26.88 3.99 18.20
C ILE A 498 -27.10 4.65 19.57
N LYS A 499 -26.38 5.74 19.88
CA LYS A 499 -26.52 6.47 21.15
C LYS A 499 -27.94 7.00 21.33
N ALA A 500 -28.55 7.53 20.27
CA ALA A 500 -29.91 8.04 20.32
C ALA A 500 -30.93 6.93 20.58
N ALA A 501 -30.87 5.82 19.85
CA ALA A 501 -31.76 4.68 20.03
C ALA A 501 -31.64 4.06 21.44
N VAL A 502 -30.41 3.93 21.95
CA VAL A 502 -30.13 3.43 23.31
C VAL A 502 -30.62 4.41 24.37
N LEU A 503 -30.45 5.72 24.17
CA LEU A 503 -30.98 6.72 25.10
C LEU A 503 -32.52 6.68 25.12
N MET A 504 -33.16 6.53 23.96
CA MET A 504 -34.61 6.38 23.86
C MET A 504 -35.14 5.20 24.69
N ASP A 505 -34.38 4.11 24.86
CA ASP A 505 -34.80 3.02 25.75
C ASP A 505 -35.00 3.48 27.19
N THR A 506 -34.09 4.31 27.68
CA THR A 506 -34.18 4.86 29.04
C THR A 506 -35.29 5.89 29.15
N LEU A 507 -35.48 6.71 28.11
CA LEU A 507 -36.46 7.79 28.09
C LEU A 507 -37.90 7.29 28.00
N LEU A 508 -38.17 6.29 27.14
CA LEU A 508 -39.51 5.71 26.94
C LEU A 508 -40.05 5.02 28.19
N ALA A 509 -39.17 4.57 29.08
CA ALA A 509 -39.57 4.01 30.36
C ALA A 509 -40.09 5.08 31.35
N ILE A 510 -39.86 6.37 31.10
CA ILE A 510 -40.31 7.48 31.95
C ILE A 510 -41.80 7.77 31.65
N PRO A 511 -42.67 7.83 32.67
CA PRO A 511 -44.06 8.26 32.48
C PRO A 511 -44.16 9.66 31.89
N GLY A 512 -45.08 9.85 30.93
CA GLY A 512 -45.30 11.11 30.23
C GLY A 512 -44.35 11.34 29.05
N SER A 513 -43.31 10.52 28.87
CA SER A 513 -42.46 10.60 27.69
C SER A 513 -43.20 10.20 26.40
N GLU A 514 -44.21 9.35 26.51
CA GLU A 514 -45.05 8.88 25.41
C GLU A 514 -45.83 9.99 24.71
N GLU A 515 -46.05 11.14 25.37
CA GLU A 515 -46.73 12.29 24.79
C GLU A 515 -45.89 12.95 23.69
N SER A 516 -44.56 12.95 23.83
CA SER A 516 -43.64 13.61 22.88
C SER A 516 -42.79 12.64 22.07
N LEU A 517 -42.36 11.52 22.67
CA LEU A 517 -41.45 10.55 22.07
C LEU A 517 -42.24 9.34 21.53
N ASN A 518 -42.94 9.55 20.41
CA ASN A 518 -43.75 8.53 19.75
C ASN A 518 -43.66 8.66 18.21
N ALA A 519 -44.28 7.73 17.49
CA ALA A 519 -44.23 7.69 16.02
C ALA A 519 -44.85 8.91 15.34
N GLU A 520 -45.80 9.61 15.98
CA GLU A 520 -46.48 10.77 15.42
C GLU A 520 -45.70 12.06 15.65
N ASN A 521 -45.18 12.25 16.87
CA ASN A 521 -44.53 13.47 17.31
C ASN A 521 -43.01 13.48 17.08
N ALA A 522 -42.39 12.30 16.99
CA ALA A 522 -40.96 12.12 16.73
C ALA A 522 -40.70 11.05 15.63
N PRO A 523 -41.29 11.18 14.43
CA PRO A 523 -41.28 10.14 13.39
C PRO A 523 -39.87 9.77 12.89
N GLY A 524 -38.97 10.75 12.76
CA GLY A 524 -37.60 10.52 12.31
C GLY A 524 -36.79 9.74 13.36
N LEU A 525 -36.84 10.18 14.62
CA LEU A 525 -36.22 9.48 15.75
C LEU A 525 -36.80 8.07 15.93
N TRP A 526 -38.11 7.91 15.76
CA TRP A 526 -38.77 6.61 15.80
C TRP A 526 -38.21 5.67 14.73
N LYS A 527 -37.98 6.19 13.52
CA LYS A 527 -37.38 5.42 12.43
C LYS A 527 -35.92 5.05 12.70
N VAL A 528 -35.13 5.95 13.29
CA VAL A 528 -33.75 5.68 13.72
C VAL A 528 -33.74 4.54 14.75
N LYS A 529 -34.60 4.60 15.76
CA LYS A 529 -34.72 3.54 16.77
C LYS A 529 -35.09 2.20 16.14
N GLU A 530 -36.12 2.17 15.29
CA GLU A 530 -36.52 0.95 14.56
C GLU A 530 -35.33 0.33 13.81
N LYS A 531 -34.58 1.14 13.06
CA LYS A 531 -33.43 0.67 12.27
C LYS A 531 -32.26 0.15 13.11
N VAL A 532 -32.08 0.67 14.33
CA VAL A 532 -31.04 0.20 15.25
C VAL A 532 -31.50 -1.06 15.97
N ASP A 533 -32.72 -1.09 16.50
CA ASP A 533 -33.25 -2.21 17.27
C ASP A 533 -33.42 -3.48 16.43
N LEU A 534 -33.77 -3.34 15.14
CA LEU A 534 -33.96 -4.46 14.23
C LEU A 534 -32.65 -5.04 13.67
N VAL A 535 -31.47 -4.57 14.10
CA VAL A 535 -30.21 -5.22 13.74
C VAL A 535 -30.20 -6.63 14.30
N PRO A 536 -30.03 -7.69 13.47
CA PRO A 536 -30.20 -9.07 13.94
C PRO A 536 -29.37 -9.41 15.19
N ALA A 537 -28.10 -9.01 15.22
CA ALA A 537 -27.21 -9.26 16.35
C ALA A 537 -27.61 -8.48 17.61
N TYR A 538 -28.06 -7.22 17.46
CA TYR A 538 -28.51 -6.42 18.59
C TYR A 538 -29.88 -6.86 19.10
N ALA A 539 -30.83 -7.18 18.21
CA ALA A 539 -32.11 -7.78 18.56
C ALA A 539 -31.93 -9.12 19.30
N ALA A 540 -30.95 -9.93 18.90
CA ALA A 540 -30.58 -11.13 19.64
C ALA A 540 -30.04 -10.79 21.04
N TYR A 541 -29.14 -9.82 21.15
CA TYR A 541 -28.62 -9.36 22.44
C TYR A 541 -29.72 -8.81 23.36
N ARG A 542 -30.65 -7.98 22.84
CA ARG A 542 -31.79 -7.42 23.59
C ARG A 542 -32.71 -8.51 24.17
N ARG A 543 -32.80 -9.67 23.51
CA ARG A 543 -33.60 -10.82 23.98
C ARG A 543 -32.85 -11.76 24.94
N SER A 544 -31.55 -11.56 25.12
CA SER A 544 -30.71 -12.37 26.00
C SER A 544 -31.10 -12.19 27.48
N ASP A 545 -30.76 -13.20 28.29
CA ASP A 545 -31.00 -13.14 29.73
C ASP A 545 -30.14 -12.07 30.41
N ALA A 546 -28.94 -11.78 29.87
CA ALA A 546 -28.09 -10.69 30.35
C ALA A 546 -28.78 -9.33 30.20
N PHE A 547 -29.39 -9.05 29.05
CA PHE A 547 -30.11 -7.79 28.83
C PHE A 547 -31.31 -7.65 29.78
N LYS A 548 -32.12 -8.71 29.91
CA LYS A 548 -33.28 -8.72 30.83
C LYS A 548 -32.86 -8.54 32.29
N HIS A 549 -31.70 -9.10 32.67
CA HIS A 549 -31.13 -8.90 33.99
C HIS A 549 -30.75 -7.44 34.22
N HIS A 550 -30.15 -6.78 33.21
CA HIS A 550 -29.87 -5.35 33.26
C HIS A 550 -31.14 -4.50 33.35
N ASP A 551 -32.22 -4.84 32.63
CA ASP A 551 -33.52 -4.15 32.75
C ASP A 551 -34.07 -4.20 34.18
N HIS A 552 -34.05 -5.40 34.77
CA HIS A 552 -34.52 -5.61 36.14
C HIS A 552 -33.73 -4.74 37.13
N LEU A 553 -32.40 -4.80 37.05
CA LEU A 553 -31.54 -4.05 37.97
C LEU A 553 -31.51 -2.55 37.70
N GLN A 554 -31.71 -2.11 36.45
CA GLN A 554 -31.88 -0.70 36.11
C GLN A 554 -33.08 -0.13 36.87
N LYS A 555 -34.21 -0.83 36.84
CA LYS A 555 -35.42 -0.46 37.58
C LYS A 555 -35.20 -0.48 39.09
N GLU A 556 -34.54 -1.50 39.62
CA GLU A 556 -34.38 -1.68 41.07
C GLU A 556 -33.33 -0.73 41.69
N LYS A 557 -32.18 -0.52 41.03
CA LYS A 557 -31.00 0.12 41.64
C LYS A 557 -30.74 1.55 41.19
N VAL A 558 -31.14 1.92 39.97
CA VAL A 558 -30.77 3.23 39.37
C VAL A 558 -31.92 4.22 39.47
N VAL A 559 -33.14 3.72 39.32
CA VAL A 559 -34.35 4.55 39.24
C VAL A 559 -35.27 4.36 40.46
N PRO A 560 -34.78 4.12 41.70
CA PRO A 560 -35.66 3.79 42.80
C PRO A 560 -36.55 5.00 43.09
N LYS A 561 -37.87 4.81 42.97
CA LYS A 561 -38.97 5.77 43.22
C LYS A 561 -39.49 6.60 42.03
N PHE A 562 -39.36 6.15 40.79
CA PHE A 562 -40.23 6.68 39.73
C PHE A 562 -41.50 5.84 39.66
N GLU A 563 -42.60 6.38 40.18
CA GLU A 563 -43.91 5.78 40.02
C GLU A 563 -44.25 5.67 38.51
N GLY A 564 -44.63 4.49 38.04
CA GLY A 564 -44.93 4.26 36.62
C GLY A 564 -43.72 3.98 35.70
N TYR A 565 -42.48 3.94 36.20
CA TYR A 565 -41.32 3.60 35.36
C TYR A 565 -41.39 2.16 34.83
N ASP A 566 -41.45 2.00 33.52
CA ASP A 566 -41.68 0.72 32.86
C ASP A 566 -40.75 0.47 31.67
N MET A 567 -39.72 -0.36 31.91
CA MET A 567 -38.79 -0.81 30.87
C MET A 567 -39.47 -1.61 29.75
N LYS A 568 -40.69 -2.14 29.92
CA LYS A 568 -41.38 -2.80 28.79
C LYS A 568 -41.63 -1.84 27.62
N ARG A 569 -41.72 -0.53 27.91
CA ARG A 569 -41.89 0.52 26.90
C ARG A 569 -40.65 0.74 26.03
N CYS A 570 -39.48 0.21 26.40
CA CYS A 570 -38.27 0.35 25.57
C CYS A 570 -38.16 -0.73 24.48
N HIS A 571 -38.87 -1.85 24.65
CA HIS A 571 -38.82 -3.05 23.81
C HIS A 571 -39.83 -3.04 22.65
N ILE A 572 -40.06 -1.86 22.07
CA ILE A 572 -41.15 -1.65 21.10
C ILE A 572 -40.94 -2.41 19.78
N PHE A 573 -39.68 -2.69 19.43
CA PHE A 573 -39.30 -3.35 18.16
C PHE A 573 -38.60 -4.70 18.34
N SER A 574 -38.44 -5.18 19.58
CA SER A 574 -37.59 -6.32 19.93
C SER A 574 -38.35 -7.62 20.20
#